data_AF-A0A239D0T1-F1
#
_entry.id   AF-A0A239D0T1-F1
#
_cell.length_a   1.000
_cell.length_b   1.000
_cell.length_c   1.000
_cell.angle_alpha   90.00
_cell.angle_beta   90.00
_cell.angle_gamma   90.00
#
_symmetry.space_group_name_H-M   'P 1'
#
loop_
_entity.id
_entity.type
_entity.pdbx_description
1 polymer ?
#
loop_
_entity_poly.entity_id
_entity_poly.type
_entity_poly.pdbx_seq_one_letter_code
_entity_poly.pdbx_strand_id
1 'polypeptide(L)'
;MSRDTHPGVQCPHCQSHLALVPVTGNPVSGNSAVAPVPVLPLVAKEEWQPPPVAEVLAVYAGRAKDTVTAARGAAKVRESLNRARAAAAGRKAAQKTARRTPRSA
;
A
#
# COMPACT_ATOMS: atom_id res chain seq x y z
N MET A 1 40.03 4.92 31.10
CA MET A 1 38.67 4.76 30.55
C MET A 1 38.09 6.15 30.33
N SER A 2 38.49 6.78 29.23
CA SER A 2 38.09 8.15 28.91
C SER A 2 36.61 8.12 28.52
N ARG A 3 35.75 8.76 29.33
CA ARG A 3 34.35 8.97 28.97
C ARG A 3 34.35 10.05 27.88
N ASP A 4 33.87 9.72 26.69
CA ASP A 4 33.67 10.67 25.61
C ASP A 4 32.51 11.62 25.97
N THR A 5 32.80 12.58 26.85
CA THR A 5 31.92 13.72 27.15
C THR A 5 32.06 14.71 26.01
N HIS A 6 31.05 14.79 25.15
CA HIS A 6 31.05 15.71 24.02
C HIS A 6 30.57 17.11 24.50
N PRO A 7 31.38 18.17 24.33
CA PRO A 7 31.03 19.50 24.83
C PRO A 7 29.81 20.11 24.14
N GLY A 8 29.41 19.60 22.97
CA GLY A 8 28.26 20.05 22.20
C GLY A 8 26.91 19.43 22.57
N VAL A 9 26.87 18.45 23.49
CA VAL A 9 25.62 17.76 23.86
C VAL A 9 25.33 18.02 25.34
N GLN A 10 24.53 19.04 25.60
CA GLN A 10 24.11 19.44 26.96
C GLN A 10 22.60 19.26 27.12
N CYS A 11 22.18 18.87 28.32
CA CYS A 11 20.75 18.80 28.66
C CYS A 11 20.17 20.23 28.73
N PRO A 12 19.07 20.55 28.03
CA PRO A 12 18.48 21.90 28.05
C PRO A 12 17.87 22.29 29.42
N HIS A 13 17.64 21.32 30.32
CA HIS A 13 17.03 21.57 31.62
C HIS A 13 18.03 21.82 32.75
N CYS A 14 19.21 21.18 32.71
CA CYS A 14 20.19 21.26 33.80
C CYS A 14 21.63 21.52 33.32
N GLN A 15 21.83 21.72 32.01
CA GLN A 15 23.12 22.05 31.37
C GLN A 15 24.25 21.02 31.62
N SER A 16 23.92 19.83 32.11
CA SER A 16 24.89 18.75 32.31
C SER A 16 25.37 18.18 30.97
N HIS A 17 26.67 17.88 30.89
CA HIS A 17 27.25 17.18 29.74
C HIS A 17 26.71 15.75 29.63
N LEU A 18 26.27 15.37 28.43
CA LEU A 18 25.78 14.03 28.14
C LEU A 18 26.89 13.20 27.49
N ALA A 19 26.92 11.90 27.83
CA ALA A 19 27.81 10.92 27.20
C ALA A 19 27.01 10.09 26.19
N LEU A 20 27.56 9.92 24.99
CA LEU A 20 26.97 9.06 23.98
C LEU A 20 27.37 7.61 24.27
N VAL A 21 26.39 6.72 24.42
CA VAL A 21 26.61 5.28 24.56
C VAL A 21 26.36 4.64 23.20
N PRO A 22 27.37 4.01 22.56
CA PRO A 22 27.16 3.32 21.30
C PRO A 22 26.23 2.12 21.53
N VAL A 23 25.13 2.07 20.78
CA VAL A 23 24.21 0.93 20.74
C VAL A 23 24.78 -0.10 19.78
N THR A 24 25.19 -1.26 20.29
CA THR A 24 25.59 -2.40 19.46
C THR A 24 24.34 -3.03 18.83
N GLY A 25 23.95 -2.55 17.65
CA GLY A 25 22.81 -3.14 16.95
C GLY A 25 22.44 -2.53 15.59
N ASN A 26 23.16 -1.54 15.05
CA ASN A 26 22.82 -0.97 13.75
C ASN A 26 24.01 -1.08 12.78
N PRO A 27 23.92 -1.85 11.68
CA PRO A 27 25.00 -1.95 10.70
C PRO A 27 24.97 -0.70 9.82
N VAL A 28 25.58 0.39 10.27
CA VAL A 28 26.04 1.42 9.35
C VAL A 28 27.27 0.84 8.66
N SER A 29 27.08 0.48 7.40
CA SER A 29 28.09 -0.01 6.47
C SER A 29 29.34 0.87 6.53
N GLY A 30 30.36 0.38 7.24
CA GLY A 30 31.69 0.96 7.36
C GLY A 30 32.66 -0.19 7.53
N ASN A 31 33.40 -0.50 6.47
CA ASN A 31 34.35 -1.60 6.41
C ASN A 31 35.34 -1.57 7.59
N SER A 32 35.27 -2.56 8.47
CA SER A 32 36.43 -3.09 9.19
C SER A 32 36.11 -4.49 9.69
N ALA A 33 36.87 -5.45 9.17
CA ALA A 33 36.68 -6.88 9.30
C ALA A 33 36.91 -7.39 10.74
N VAL A 34 35.95 -8.13 11.29
CA VAL A 34 36.17 -9.06 12.41
C VAL A 34 35.29 -10.32 12.24
N ALA A 35 35.97 -11.46 12.13
CA ALA A 35 35.64 -12.89 12.29
C ALA A 35 34.18 -13.44 12.18
N PRO A 36 33.99 -14.63 11.57
CA PRO A 36 32.69 -15.28 11.49
C PRO A 36 32.30 -15.89 12.84
N VAL A 37 31.23 -15.40 13.46
CA VAL A 37 30.64 -15.98 14.68
C VAL A 37 29.49 -16.93 14.28
N PRO A 38 29.36 -18.12 14.89
CA PRO A 38 28.42 -19.14 14.43
C PRO A 38 26.95 -18.69 14.52
N VAL A 39 26.20 -18.91 13.44
CA VAL A 39 24.77 -18.62 13.36
C VAL A 39 24.02 -19.63 14.25
N LEU A 40 23.67 -19.20 15.45
CA LEU A 40 22.60 -19.84 16.23
C LEU A 40 21.25 -19.34 15.72
N PRO A 41 20.21 -20.19 15.59
CA PRO A 41 18.90 -19.75 15.13
C PRO A 41 18.30 -18.79 16.15
N LEU A 42 18.33 -17.49 15.84
CA LEU A 42 17.61 -16.49 16.61
C LEU A 42 16.11 -16.76 16.43
N VAL A 43 15.48 -17.25 17.50
CA VAL A 43 14.02 -17.24 17.64
C VAL A 43 13.59 -15.79 17.49
N ALA A 44 12.94 -15.48 16.36
CA ALA A 44 12.40 -14.16 16.07
C ALA A 44 11.36 -13.85 17.14
N LYS A 45 11.75 -13.07 18.15
CA LYS A 45 10.79 -12.34 18.97
C LYS A 45 10.04 -11.43 18.03
N GLU A 46 8.72 -11.44 18.16
CA GLU A 46 7.77 -10.60 17.44
C GLU A 46 8.17 -9.12 17.63
N GLU A 47 9.05 -8.66 16.74
CA GLU A 47 9.46 -7.27 16.61
C GLU A 47 8.18 -6.51 16.26
N TRP A 48 7.85 -5.48 17.04
CA TRP A 48 6.73 -4.61 16.68
C TRP A 48 7.03 -4.01 15.30
N GLN A 49 6.42 -4.57 14.27
CA GLN A 49 6.59 -4.11 12.92
C GLN A 49 5.67 -2.89 12.74
N PRO A 50 6.21 -1.69 12.46
CA PRO A 50 5.34 -0.55 12.17
C PRO A 50 4.45 -0.91 10.98
N PRO A 51 3.17 -0.50 11.00
CA PRO A 51 2.22 -0.86 9.95
C PRO A 51 2.77 -0.43 8.60
N PRO A 52 2.61 -1.27 7.56
CA PRO A 52 3.19 -1.00 6.26
C PRO A 52 2.70 0.36 5.75
N VAL A 53 3.62 1.17 5.23
CA VAL A 53 3.37 2.56 4.82
C VAL A 53 2.18 2.69 3.86
N ALA A 54 1.89 1.66 3.06
CA ALA A 54 0.72 1.61 2.18
C ALA A 54 -0.62 1.72 2.92
N GLU A 55 -0.74 1.12 4.12
CA GLU A 55 -1.93 1.21 4.95
C GLU A 55 -2.06 2.60 5.58
N VAL A 56 -0.95 3.19 6.04
CA VAL A 56 -0.91 4.54 6.60
C VAL A 56 -1.27 5.61 5.55
N LEU A 57 -0.76 5.45 4.32
CA LEU A 57 -1.07 6.35 3.22
C LEU A 57 -2.51 6.19 2.71
N ALA A 58 -3.10 4.99 2.78
CA ALA A 58 -4.49 4.79 2.39
C ALA A 58 -5.47 5.55 3.31
N VAL A 59 -5.16 5.60 4.61
CA VAL A 59 -5.90 6.38 5.62
C VAL A 59 -5.79 7.88 5.32
N TYR A 60 -4.57 8.39 5.07
CA TYR A 60 -4.36 9.81 4.77
C TYR A 60 -4.86 10.26 3.39
N ALA A 61 -4.90 9.36 2.40
CA ALA A 61 -5.40 9.65 1.06
C ALA A 61 -6.94 9.59 0.94
N GLY A 62 -7.67 9.38 2.04
CA GLY A 62 -9.12 9.19 2.03
C GLY A 62 -9.56 7.97 1.19
N ARG A 63 -8.63 7.04 0.92
CA ARG A 63 -8.84 5.88 0.04
C ARG A 63 -9.15 4.63 0.84
N ALA A 64 -10.01 4.73 1.84
CA ALA A 64 -10.79 3.57 2.28
C ALA A 64 -11.78 3.26 1.14
N LYS A 65 -11.29 2.61 0.08
CA LYS A 65 -12.11 2.20 -1.06
C LYS A 65 -13.10 1.18 -0.54
N ASP A 66 -14.33 1.59 -0.30
CA ASP A 66 -15.43 0.67 -0.01
C ASP A 66 -15.62 -0.26 -1.21
N THR A 67 -15.03 -1.44 -1.10
CA THR A 67 -15.01 -2.46 -2.14
C THR A 67 -16.42 -2.96 -2.45
N VAL A 68 -17.33 -2.91 -1.47
CA VAL A 68 -18.74 -3.32 -1.64
C VAL A 68 -19.47 -2.30 -2.51
N THR A 69 -19.30 -1.01 -2.24
CA THR A 69 -19.90 0.06 -3.07
C THR A 69 -19.31 0.05 -4.48
N ALA A 70 -18.00 -0.15 -4.62
CA ALA A 70 -17.36 -0.29 -5.93
C ALA A 70 -17.89 -1.49 -6.72
N ALA A 71 -18.04 -2.66 -6.07
CA ALA A 71 -18.58 -3.86 -6.70
C ALA A 71 -20.04 -3.68 -7.13
N ARG A 72 -20.87 -3.06 -6.29
CA ARG A 72 -22.27 -2.71 -6.62
C ARG A 72 -22.35 -1.74 -7.81
N GLY A 73 -21.48 -0.72 -7.84
CA GLY A 73 -21.39 0.21 -8.97
C GLY A 73 -21.03 -0.50 -10.27
N ALA A 74 -20.01 -1.37 -10.23
CA ALA A 74 -19.61 -2.18 -11.37
C ALA A 74 -20.73 -3.12 -11.86
N ALA A 75 -21.50 -3.72 -10.95
CA ALA A 75 -22.64 -4.56 -11.29
C ALA A 75 -23.72 -3.78 -12.06
N LYS A 76 -24.08 -2.58 -11.58
CA LYS A 76 -25.06 -1.70 -12.27
C LYS A 76 -24.62 -1.30 -13.68
N VAL A 77 -23.32 -1.02 -13.86
CA VAL A 77 -22.77 -0.68 -15.20
C VAL A 77 -22.88 -1.87 -16.15
N ARG A 78 -22.53 -3.07 -15.70
CA ARG A 78 -22.65 -4.30 -16.50
C ARG A 78 -24.11 -4.55 -16.91
N GLU A 79 -25.03 -4.43 -15.97
CA GLU A 79 -26.46 -4.60 -16.22
C GLU A 79 -26.98 -3.57 -17.24
N SER A 80 -26.58 -2.30 -17.11
CA SER A 80 -26.92 -1.23 -18.05
C SER A 80 -26.41 -1.54 -19.47
N LEU A 81 -25.15 -1.96 -19.61
CA LEU A 81 -24.58 -2.33 -20.90
C LEU A 81 -25.29 -3.52 -21.53
N ASN A 82 -25.65 -4.53 -20.73
CA ASN A 82 -26.39 -5.69 -21.22
C ASN A 82 -27.78 -5.30 -21.72
N ARG A 83 -28.50 -4.44 -20.99
CA ARG A 83 -29.78 -3.88 -21.44
C ARG A 83 -29.63 -3.10 -22.76
N ALA A 84 -28.61 -2.25 -22.86
CA ALA A 84 -28.35 -1.48 -24.08
C ALA A 84 -28.05 -2.39 -25.27
N ARG A 85 -27.26 -3.44 -25.08
CA ARG A 85 -26.97 -4.45 -26.12
C ARG A 85 -28.23 -5.19 -26.56
N ALA A 86 -29.07 -5.62 -25.63
CA ALA A 86 -30.33 -6.29 -25.95
C ALA A 86 -31.27 -5.38 -26.75
N ALA A 87 -31.41 -4.12 -26.35
CA ALA A 87 -32.21 -3.12 -27.08
C ALA A 87 -31.65 -2.84 -28.48
N ALA A 88 -30.33 -2.80 -28.64
CA ALA A 88 -29.68 -2.64 -29.94
C ALA A 88 -29.91 -3.86 -30.85
N ALA A 89 -29.84 -5.07 -30.30
CA ALA A 89 -30.12 -6.31 -31.03
C ALA A 89 -31.59 -6.35 -31.51
N GLY A 90 -32.55 -5.97 -30.65
CA GLY A 90 -33.96 -5.85 -31.01
C GLY A 90 -34.20 -4.86 -32.15
N ARG A 91 -33.58 -3.67 -32.10
CA ARG A 91 -33.64 -2.68 -33.18
C ARG A 91 -33.09 -3.23 -34.50
N LYS A 92 -31.95 -3.92 -34.48
CA LYS A 92 -31.39 -4.56 -35.68
C LYS A 92 -32.31 -5.65 -36.24
N ALA A 93 -32.93 -6.46 -35.38
CA ALA A 93 -33.88 -7.50 -35.81
C ALA A 93 -35.13 -6.88 -36.46
N ALA A 94 -35.68 -5.82 -35.89
CA ALA A 94 -36.81 -5.08 -36.46
C ALA A 94 -36.45 -4.47 -37.82
N GLN A 95 -35.29 -3.82 -37.94
CA GLN A 95 -34.80 -3.27 -39.22
C GLN A 95 -34.64 -4.37 -40.29
N LYS A 96 -34.10 -5.53 -39.91
CA LYS A 96 -33.94 -6.66 -40.84
C LYS A 96 -35.29 -7.20 -41.32
N THR A 97 -36.28 -7.26 -40.44
CA THR A 97 -37.64 -7.70 -40.78
C THR A 97 -38.31 -6.69 -41.71
N ALA A 98 -38.24 -5.39 -41.39
CA ALA A 98 -38.78 -4.32 -42.23
C ALA A 98 -38.16 -4.28 -43.64
N ARG A 99 -36.86 -4.57 -43.76
CA ARG A 99 -36.18 -4.68 -45.07
C ARG A 99 -36.59 -5.92 -45.86
N ARG A 100 -37.05 -6.98 -45.19
CA ARG A 100 -37.41 -8.26 -45.79
C ARG A 100 -38.87 -8.37 -46.18
N THR A 101 -39.75 -7.55 -45.64
CA THR A 101 -41.12 -7.40 -46.15
C THR A 101 -41.06 -6.70 -47.51
N PRO A 102 -41.25 -7.41 -48.63
CA PRO A 102 -41.37 -6.74 -49.92
C PRO A 102 -42.63 -5.88 -49.86
N ARG A 103 -42.51 -4.62 -50.26
CA ARG A 103 -43.65 -3.73 -50.44
C ARG A 103 -44.40 -4.26 -51.66
N SER A 104 -45.38 -5.13 -51.44
CA SER A 104 -46.30 -5.58 -52.48
C SER A 104 -47.11 -4.36 -52.93
N ALA A 105 -46.80 -3.88 -54.12
CA ALA A 105 -47.58 -2.93 -54.91
C ALA A 105 -47.80 -3.58 -56.28
#